data_AF-A0A3N0USD7-F1
#
_entry.id   AF-A0A3N0USD7-F1
#
_cell.length_a   1.000
_cell.length_b   1.000
_cell.length_c   1.000
_cell.angle_alpha   90.00
_cell.angle_beta   90.00
_cell.angle_gamma   90.00
#
_symmetry.space_group_name_H-M   'P 1'
#
loop_
_entity.id
_entity.type
_entity.pdbx_description
1 polymer ?
#
loop_
_entity_poly.entity_id
_entity_poly.type
_entity_poly.pdbx_seq_one_letter_code
_entity_poly.pdbx_strand_id
1 'polypeptide(L)'
;MANKSDAIAVKPTGTAKINLLDLNRQQMRAFFASMGEKPFRADQVMKWIYHYCCDDFNEMTDINKVLRTKLQEIAEIRAPVVVDEQRSSDGTIKWAIQVDGQRVETVYIPEEERATLCVSSQVGCALECKFCSTAQQGFNRNLRVSEIIGQVWRAAKIIGAAKVTGQRPITNVVMMGMGEPLLNLTNVVPAMEIMLDDFGFGLSKRRVTLSTSGVVPALDKLGDMIDVALAISLHAPNDEIRNEIMPINKKYNIETFLSAVRRYLEKSNANQGRVTIEYVMLDHINDGTEHAHELAECLKDTPCKINLIPWNPFPGAPYGRSSNSRVDRFSKVLMEYGFTTIVRKTRGDDIDAACGQLAGEVVDRTKRTMKKKMIKDTIAVKSV
;
A
#
# COMPACT_ATOMS: atom_id res chain seq x y z
N MET A 1 -62.73 28.13 -10.99
CA MET A 1 -62.50 26.87 -10.25
C MET A 1 -61.03 26.51 -10.35
N ALA A 2 -60.50 25.99 -9.26
CA ALA A 2 -59.08 25.92 -8.94
C ALA A 2 -58.22 25.07 -9.89
N ASN A 3 -56.95 25.45 -10.04
CA ASN A 3 -55.86 24.49 -9.93
C ASN A 3 -54.56 25.21 -9.55
N LYS A 4 -54.21 25.11 -8.26
CA LYS A 4 -52.86 25.33 -7.75
C LYS A 4 -52.05 24.08 -8.11
N SER A 5 -51.07 24.20 -9.00
CA SER A 5 -50.03 23.18 -9.14
C SER A 5 -48.92 23.50 -8.15
N ASP A 6 -48.90 22.74 -7.05
CA ASP A 6 -47.84 22.75 -6.06
C ASP A 6 -46.50 22.36 -6.72
N ALA A 7 -45.62 23.34 -6.87
CA ALA A 7 -44.21 23.09 -7.16
C ALA A 7 -43.59 22.48 -5.89
N ILE A 8 -43.38 21.17 -5.91
CA ILE A 8 -42.60 20.46 -4.89
C ILE A 8 -41.17 20.96 -4.98
N ALA A 9 -40.83 21.91 -4.11
CA ALA A 9 -39.46 22.30 -3.85
C ALA A 9 -38.75 21.11 -3.18
N VAL A 10 -38.07 20.28 -3.99
CA VAL A 10 -37.12 19.30 -3.50
C VAL A 10 -35.95 20.09 -2.89
N LYS A 11 -35.97 20.28 -1.58
CA LYS A 11 -34.81 20.75 -0.82
C LYS A 11 -33.68 19.72 -1.00
N PRO A 12 -32.45 20.13 -1.36
CA PRO A 12 -31.32 19.21 -1.37
C PRO A 12 -31.09 18.74 0.08
N THR A 13 -31.26 17.44 0.30
CA THR A 13 -31.07 16.80 1.60
C THR A 13 -29.58 16.74 1.95
N GLY A 14 -29.16 17.62 2.85
CA GLY A 14 -27.96 17.48 3.70
C GLY A 14 -26.63 17.85 3.03
N THR A 15 -25.91 18.81 3.61
CA THR A 15 -24.47 18.97 3.37
C THR A 15 -23.75 17.67 3.74
N ALA A 16 -23.02 17.07 2.80
CA ALA A 16 -22.26 15.85 3.05
C ALA A 16 -21.25 16.07 4.19
N LYS A 17 -21.27 15.19 5.20
CA LYS A 17 -20.33 15.24 6.33
C LYS A 17 -18.89 15.07 5.86
N ILE A 18 -17.97 15.76 6.53
CA ILE A 18 -16.53 15.62 6.29
C ILE A 18 -16.03 14.40 7.06
N ASN A 19 -15.43 13.44 6.35
CA ASN A 19 -14.76 12.31 6.98
C ASN A 19 -13.38 12.75 7.51
N LEU A 20 -13.22 12.71 8.84
CA LEU A 20 -11.98 13.14 9.50
C LEU A 20 -10.78 12.25 9.17
N LEU A 21 -11.01 11.01 8.71
CA LEU A 21 -9.94 10.13 8.23
C LEU A 21 -9.32 10.59 6.90
N ASP A 22 -9.94 11.54 6.18
CA ASP A 22 -9.36 12.11 4.97
C ASP A 22 -8.40 13.27 5.24
N LEU A 23 -8.29 13.72 6.50
CA LEU A 23 -7.54 14.93 6.87
C LEU A 23 -6.24 14.58 7.60
N ASN A 24 -5.12 15.03 7.06
CA ASN A 24 -3.86 15.08 7.81
C ASN A 24 -3.94 16.14 8.93
N ARG A 25 -2.91 16.23 9.79
CA ARG A 25 -2.94 17.17 10.93
C ARG A 25 -3.13 18.63 10.52
N GLN A 26 -2.49 19.07 9.44
CA GLN A 26 -2.61 20.45 8.96
C GLN A 26 -4.04 20.74 8.48
N GLN A 27 -4.63 19.83 7.71
CA GLN A 27 -6.01 19.92 7.23
C GLN A 27 -7.01 19.84 8.39
N MET A 28 -6.76 18.98 9.38
CA MET A 28 -7.57 18.90 10.60
C MET A 28 -7.54 20.23 11.37
N ARG A 29 -6.37 20.84 11.56
CA ARG A 29 -6.26 22.16 12.19
C ARG A 29 -7.00 23.25 11.42
N ALA A 30 -6.93 23.24 10.09
CA ALA A 30 -7.68 24.16 9.25
C ALA A 30 -9.20 23.95 9.37
N PHE A 31 -9.65 22.69 9.43
CA PHE A 31 -11.05 22.34 9.66
C PHE A 31 -11.55 22.89 11.01
N PHE A 32 -10.83 22.66 12.11
CA PHE A 32 -11.19 23.23 13.43
C PHE A 32 -11.16 24.76 13.45
N ALA A 33 -10.18 25.39 12.79
CA ALA A 33 -10.13 26.85 12.69
C ALA A 33 -11.35 27.42 11.93
N SER A 34 -11.81 26.76 10.86
CA SER A 34 -12.96 27.18 10.05
C SER A 34 -14.27 27.24 10.84
N MET A 35 -14.36 26.48 11.93
CA MET A 35 -15.52 26.40 12.81
C MET A 35 -15.35 27.21 14.12
N GLY A 36 -14.31 28.04 14.20
CA GLY A 36 -14.02 28.93 15.34
C GLY A 36 -13.34 28.23 16.53
N GLU A 37 -12.84 27.01 16.35
CA GLU A 37 -12.18 26.25 17.42
C GLU A 37 -10.66 26.44 17.40
N LYS A 38 -10.04 26.28 18.59
CA LYS A 38 -8.58 26.40 18.73
C LYS A 38 -7.87 25.20 18.08
N PRO A 39 -6.69 25.39 17.45
CA PRO A 39 -5.98 24.32 16.73
C PRO A 39 -5.70 23.05 17.54
N PHE A 40 -5.49 23.14 18.86
CA PHE A 40 -5.21 21.97 19.70
C PHE A 40 -6.39 20.98 19.78
N ARG A 41 -7.61 21.40 19.42
CA ARG A 41 -8.77 20.49 19.32
C ARG A 41 -8.57 19.43 18.24
N ALA A 42 -7.88 19.78 17.16
CA ALA A 42 -7.47 18.81 16.15
C ALA A 42 -6.59 17.72 16.76
N ASP A 43 -5.58 18.12 17.54
CA ASP A 43 -4.64 17.20 18.18
C ASP A 43 -5.35 16.27 19.19
N GLN A 44 -6.35 16.78 19.94
CA GLN A 44 -7.17 15.94 20.84
C GLN A 44 -8.01 14.92 20.08
N VAL A 45 -8.72 15.36 19.04
CA VAL A 45 -9.57 14.47 18.23
C VAL A 45 -8.74 13.43 17.50
N MET A 46 -7.57 13.79 16.96
CA MET A 46 -6.65 12.83 16.36
C MET A 46 -6.20 11.76 17.36
N LYS A 47 -5.86 12.12 18.60
CA LYS A 47 -5.53 11.12 19.64
C LYS A 47 -6.68 10.13 19.86
N TRP A 48 -7.92 10.61 19.98
CA TRP A 48 -9.08 9.72 20.10
C TRP A 48 -9.21 8.79 18.90
N ILE A 49 -9.13 9.34 17.70
CA ILE A 49 -9.24 8.56 16.47
C ILE A 49 -8.15 7.48 16.40
N TYR A 50 -6.88 7.83 16.60
CA TYR A 50 -5.77 6.96 16.23
C TYR A 50 -5.14 6.20 17.41
N HIS A 51 -5.15 6.75 18.64
CA HIS A 51 -4.58 6.07 19.82
C HIS A 51 -5.58 5.12 20.47
N TYR A 52 -6.88 5.42 20.35
CA TYR A 52 -7.97 4.64 20.92
C TYR A 52 -8.85 3.94 19.87
N CYS A 53 -8.60 4.17 18.57
CA CYS A 53 -9.47 3.68 17.50
C CYS A 53 -10.95 4.08 17.70
N CYS A 54 -11.18 5.31 18.17
CA CYS A 54 -12.51 5.84 18.45
C CYS A 54 -13.14 6.43 17.18
N ASP A 55 -14.37 6.05 16.89
CA ASP A 55 -15.21 6.53 15.79
C ASP A 55 -16.51 7.21 16.26
N ASP A 56 -16.73 7.32 17.57
CA ASP A 56 -17.87 8.04 18.17
C ASP A 56 -17.41 9.28 18.94
N PHE A 57 -17.83 10.46 18.48
CA PHE A 57 -17.55 11.72 19.18
C PHE A 57 -18.06 11.74 20.62
N ASN A 58 -19.10 10.98 20.98
CA ASN A 58 -19.61 10.91 22.35
C ASN A 58 -18.60 10.34 23.34
N GLU A 59 -17.68 9.48 22.90
CA GLU A 59 -16.67 8.86 23.76
C GLU A 59 -15.53 9.82 24.11
N MET A 60 -15.41 10.95 23.41
CA MET A 60 -14.32 11.91 23.59
C MET A 60 -14.52 12.77 24.86
N THR A 61 -14.19 12.22 26.01
CA THR A 61 -14.51 12.78 27.35
C THR A 61 -13.83 14.11 27.66
N ASP A 62 -12.71 14.43 27.00
CA ASP A 62 -11.96 15.70 27.15
C ASP A 62 -12.42 16.80 26.17
N ILE A 63 -13.52 16.55 25.44
CA ILE A 63 -14.19 17.48 24.55
C ILE A 63 -15.54 17.89 25.15
N ASN A 64 -15.79 19.21 25.21
CA ASN A 64 -17.04 19.73 25.75
C ASN A 64 -18.24 19.27 24.90
N LYS A 65 -19.43 19.20 25.52
CA LYS A 65 -20.64 18.68 24.86
C LYS A 65 -21.02 19.48 23.59
N VAL A 66 -20.87 20.80 23.63
CA VAL A 66 -21.22 21.69 22.50
C VAL A 66 -20.40 21.34 21.25
N LEU A 67 -19.09 21.16 21.40
CA LEU A 67 -18.20 20.78 20.30
C LEU A 67 -18.47 19.36 19.81
N ARG A 68 -18.74 18.40 20.71
CA ARG A 68 -19.12 17.04 20.32
C ARG A 68 -20.39 17.01 19.45
N THR A 69 -21.44 17.73 19.86
CA THR A 69 -22.68 17.86 19.07
C THR A 69 -22.41 18.51 17.72
N LYS A 70 -21.62 19.59 17.67
CA LYS A 70 -21.27 20.25 16.40
C LYS A 70 -20.52 19.31 15.45
N LEU A 71 -19.58 18.52 15.95
CA LEU A 71 -18.85 17.53 15.14
C LEU A 71 -19.78 16.44 14.58
N GLN A 72 -20.76 15.98 15.36
CA GLN A 72 -21.76 15.01 14.89
C GLN A 72 -22.63 15.53 13.73
N GLU A 73 -22.83 16.84 13.63
CA GLU A 73 -23.61 17.46 12.55
C GLU A 73 -22.80 17.57 11.25
N ILE A 74 -21.53 17.98 11.34
CA ILE A 74 -20.74 18.38 10.17
C ILE A 74 -19.65 17.38 9.76
N ALA A 75 -19.30 16.44 10.64
CA ALA A 75 -18.19 15.51 10.43
C ALA A 75 -18.56 14.07 10.83
N GLU A 76 -17.70 13.15 10.43
CA GLU A 76 -17.77 11.74 10.81
C GLU A 76 -16.38 11.10 10.82
N ILE A 77 -16.26 9.92 11.43
CA ILE A 77 -15.06 9.09 11.40
C ILE A 77 -15.47 7.76 10.78
N ARG A 78 -15.27 7.62 9.47
CA ARG A 78 -15.77 6.46 8.72
C ARG A 78 -14.61 5.73 8.07
N ALA A 79 -14.11 4.69 8.74
CA ALA A 79 -13.16 3.76 8.14
C ALA A 79 -13.90 2.73 7.26
N PRO A 80 -13.27 2.22 6.19
CA PRO A 80 -13.79 1.10 5.42
C PRO A 80 -14.15 -0.12 6.29
N VAL A 81 -15.09 -0.92 5.79
CA VAL A 81 -15.62 -2.09 6.50
C VAL A 81 -14.88 -3.34 6.05
N VAL A 82 -14.51 -4.19 7.01
CA VAL A 82 -13.99 -5.53 6.74
C VAL A 82 -15.17 -6.43 6.41
N VAL A 83 -15.10 -7.10 5.27
CA VAL A 83 -16.15 -8.02 4.79
C VAL A 83 -15.73 -9.48 4.83
N ASP A 84 -14.42 -9.74 4.95
CA ASP A 84 -13.86 -11.07 5.12
C ASP A 84 -12.56 -11.00 5.94
N GLU A 85 -12.31 -12.02 6.74
CA GLU A 85 -11.10 -12.20 7.54
C GLU A 85 -10.60 -13.64 7.42
N GLN A 86 -9.32 -13.80 7.07
CA GLN A 86 -8.66 -15.08 6.96
C GLN A 86 -7.41 -15.10 7.83
N ARG A 87 -7.17 -16.22 8.53
CA ARG A 87 -6.05 -16.38 9.46
C ARG A 87 -5.18 -17.55 9.03
N SER A 88 -3.90 -17.26 8.82
CA SER A 88 -2.87 -18.23 8.50
C SER A 88 -2.43 -18.98 9.74
N SER A 89 -1.96 -20.21 9.55
CA SER A 89 -1.25 -20.99 10.55
C SER A 89 0.01 -20.31 11.11
N ASP A 90 0.61 -19.37 10.36
CA ASP A 90 1.80 -18.62 10.79
C ASP A 90 1.48 -17.32 11.57
N GLY A 91 0.19 -17.09 11.87
CA GLY A 91 -0.31 -15.90 12.55
C GLY A 91 -0.62 -14.71 11.63
N THR A 92 -0.31 -14.78 10.33
CA THR A 92 -0.70 -13.76 9.35
C THR A 92 -2.21 -13.67 9.27
N ILE A 93 -2.74 -12.45 9.18
CA ILE A 93 -4.17 -12.20 9.02
C ILE A 93 -4.38 -11.37 7.76
N LYS A 94 -5.29 -11.81 6.89
CA LYS A 94 -5.72 -11.06 5.71
C LYS A 94 -7.15 -10.58 5.91
N TRP A 95 -7.39 -9.31 5.63
CA TRP A 95 -8.71 -8.72 5.59
C TRP A 95 -9.06 -8.26 4.18
N ALA A 96 -10.26 -8.63 3.71
CA ALA A 96 -10.86 -7.98 2.56
C ALA A 96 -11.69 -6.79 3.04
N ILE A 97 -11.42 -5.63 2.46
CA ILE A 97 -11.98 -4.35 2.87
C ILE A 97 -12.82 -3.76 1.74
N GLN A 98 -14.08 -3.46 2.05
CA GLN A 98 -15.04 -2.92 1.11
C GLN A 98 -14.76 -1.44 0.81
N VAL A 99 -14.65 -1.11 -0.47
CA VAL A 99 -14.45 0.25 -0.99
C VAL A 99 -15.36 0.48 -2.20
N ASP A 100 -16.43 1.26 -2.01
CA ASP A 100 -17.44 1.60 -3.03
C ASP A 100 -17.87 0.41 -3.93
N GLY A 101 -18.31 -0.69 -3.32
CA GLY A 101 -18.78 -1.89 -4.05
C GLY A 101 -17.64 -2.78 -4.61
N GLN A 102 -16.38 -2.41 -4.38
CA GLN A 102 -15.20 -3.22 -4.69
C GLN A 102 -14.49 -3.66 -3.41
N ARG A 103 -13.44 -4.48 -3.53
CA ARG A 103 -12.64 -4.93 -2.38
C ARG A 103 -11.15 -4.75 -2.65
N VAL A 104 -10.46 -4.24 -1.64
CA VAL A 104 -8.99 -4.28 -1.54
C VAL A 104 -8.59 -5.12 -0.34
N GLU A 105 -7.34 -5.55 -0.30
CA GLU A 105 -6.86 -6.42 0.77
C GLU A 105 -5.82 -5.71 1.65
N THR A 106 -5.79 -6.07 2.92
CA THR A 106 -4.80 -5.62 3.91
C THR A 106 -4.29 -6.83 4.66
N VAL A 107 -2.97 -6.92 4.87
CA VAL A 107 -2.35 -8.09 5.50
C VAL A 107 -1.57 -7.68 6.73
N TYR A 108 -1.89 -8.30 7.87
CA TYR A 108 -1.15 -8.18 9.13
C TYR A 108 -0.18 -9.34 9.28
N ILE A 109 1.09 -9.01 9.54
CA ILE A 109 2.20 -9.97 9.61
C ILE A 109 2.87 -9.82 10.99
N PRO A 110 2.53 -10.67 11.97
CA PRO A 110 3.19 -10.66 13.27
C PRO A 110 4.55 -11.35 13.20
N GLU A 111 5.51 -10.82 13.93
CA GLU A 111 6.83 -11.39 14.19
C GLU A 111 7.10 -11.25 15.71
N GLU A 112 8.15 -11.89 16.22
CA GLU A 112 8.44 -11.91 17.66
C GLU A 112 8.59 -10.50 18.27
N GLU A 113 9.27 -9.58 17.58
CA GLU A 113 9.56 -8.23 18.10
C GLU A 113 8.83 -7.10 17.36
N ARG A 114 8.05 -7.42 16.31
CA ARG A 114 7.40 -6.40 15.47
C ARG A 114 6.11 -6.90 14.84
N ALA A 115 5.25 -5.98 14.46
CA ALA A 115 4.03 -6.25 13.71
C ALA A 115 3.98 -5.35 12.47
N THR A 116 3.91 -5.96 11.28
CA THR A 116 3.92 -5.24 10.01
C THR A 116 2.54 -5.30 9.36
N LEU A 117 2.02 -4.15 8.93
CA LEU A 117 0.80 -4.08 8.13
C LEU A 117 1.12 -3.74 6.67
N CYS A 118 0.68 -4.60 5.76
CA CYS A 118 0.73 -4.39 4.32
C CYS A 118 -0.55 -3.73 3.84
N VAL A 119 -0.43 -2.53 3.27
CA VAL A 119 -1.55 -1.64 2.95
C VAL A 119 -1.67 -1.44 1.43
N SER A 120 -2.89 -1.50 0.92
CA SER A 120 -3.24 -1.22 -0.47
C SER A 120 -3.36 0.29 -0.73
N SER A 121 -2.98 0.72 -1.93
CA SER A 121 -3.00 2.13 -2.38
C SER A 121 -3.98 2.41 -3.52
N GLN A 122 -4.39 1.37 -4.26
CA GLN A 122 -5.33 1.48 -5.38
C GLN A 122 -6.26 0.26 -5.40
N VAL A 123 -7.38 0.38 -6.12
CA VAL A 123 -8.25 -0.75 -6.45
C VAL A 123 -7.76 -1.36 -7.77
N GLY A 124 -6.99 -2.46 -7.65
CA GLY A 124 -6.21 -3.03 -8.74
C GLY A 124 -4.89 -2.30 -8.99
N CYS A 125 -4.23 -2.55 -10.12
CA CYS A 125 -2.99 -1.88 -10.49
C CYS A 125 -2.84 -1.72 -12.01
N ALA A 126 -2.42 -0.53 -12.45
CA ALA A 126 -2.30 -0.20 -13.87
C ALA A 126 -1.01 -0.74 -14.53
N LEU A 127 -0.02 -1.19 -13.76
CA LEU A 127 1.36 -1.42 -14.24
C LEU A 127 1.64 -2.75 -14.96
N GLU A 128 0.70 -3.69 -14.98
CA GLU A 128 0.82 -4.95 -15.75
C GLU A 128 2.06 -5.82 -15.44
N CYS A 129 2.57 -5.80 -14.20
CA CYS A 129 3.65 -6.71 -13.80
C CYS A 129 3.18 -8.17 -13.95
N LYS A 130 3.88 -8.97 -14.75
CA LYS A 130 3.37 -10.28 -15.20
C LYS A 130 3.30 -11.33 -14.08
N PHE A 131 4.12 -11.17 -13.04
CA PHE A 131 4.20 -12.07 -11.87
C PHE A 131 3.29 -11.63 -10.71
N CYS A 132 2.41 -10.64 -10.90
CA CYS A 132 1.56 -10.07 -9.85
C CYS A 132 0.07 -10.37 -10.09
N SER A 133 -0.60 -10.97 -9.11
CA SER A 133 -2.04 -11.26 -9.13
C SER A 133 -2.87 -9.98 -9.26
N THR A 134 -2.55 -8.94 -8.51
CA THR A 134 -3.23 -7.63 -8.58
C THR A 134 -3.22 -7.05 -9.99
N ALA A 135 -2.12 -7.20 -10.73
CA ALA A 135 -2.03 -6.72 -12.10
C ALA A 135 -2.98 -7.47 -13.06
N GLN A 136 -3.33 -8.73 -12.77
CA GLN A 136 -4.27 -9.51 -13.58
C GLN A 136 -5.72 -9.03 -13.45
N GLN A 137 -6.07 -8.43 -12.32
CA GLN A 137 -7.39 -7.89 -12.02
C GLN A 137 -7.66 -6.57 -12.74
N GLY A 138 -6.64 -5.96 -13.35
CA GLY A 138 -6.74 -4.68 -14.02
C GLY A 138 -6.72 -3.52 -13.03
N PHE A 139 -7.33 -2.40 -13.41
CA PHE A 139 -7.33 -1.17 -12.60
C PHE A 139 -8.70 -0.50 -12.64
N ASN A 140 -9.13 0.03 -11.49
CA ASN A 140 -10.37 0.80 -11.39
C ASN A 140 -10.12 2.25 -10.97
N ARG A 141 -9.63 2.49 -9.75
CA ARG A 141 -9.42 3.82 -9.18
C ARG A 141 -8.34 3.85 -8.11
N ASN A 142 -7.90 5.06 -7.79
CA ASN A 142 -7.10 5.34 -6.61
C ASN A 142 -7.95 5.24 -5.33
N LEU A 143 -7.33 4.79 -4.23
CA LEU A 143 -7.94 4.88 -2.90
C LEU A 143 -7.82 6.30 -2.35
N ARG A 144 -8.84 6.75 -1.61
CA ARG A 144 -8.82 8.00 -0.83
C ARG A 144 -7.94 7.87 0.40
N VAL A 145 -7.59 9.01 1.02
CA VAL A 145 -6.82 9.03 2.27
C VAL A 145 -7.50 8.17 3.34
N SER A 146 -8.80 8.35 3.59
CA SER A 146 -9.60 7.57 4.53
C SER A 146 -9.64 6.08 4.23
N GLU A 147 -9.50 5.69 2.97
CA GLU A 147 -9.45 4.29 2.56
C GLU A 147 -8.07 3.66 2.73
N ILE A 148 -6.99 4.46 2.66
CA ILE A 148 -5.62 4.00 2.93
C ILE A 148 -5.38 3.96 4.45
N ILE A 149 -5.55 5.09 5.14
CA ILE A 149 -5.33 5.16 6.58
C ILE A 149 -6.38 4.36 7.37
N GLY A 150 -7.57 4.20 6.79
CA GLY A 150 -8.63 3.35 7.34
C GLY A 150 -8.26 1.88 7.40
N GLN A 151 -7.37 1.38 6.53
CA GLN A 151 -6.83 0.02 6.64
C GLN A 151 -6.00 -0.13 7.92
N VAL A 152 -5.13 0.84 8.20
CA VAL A 152 -4.32 0.88 9.44
C VAL A 152 -5.21 1.00 10.67
N TRP A 153 -6.19 1.91 10.61
CA TRP A 153 -7.14 2.14 11.69
C TRP A 153 -7.98 0.91 12.01
N ARG A 154 -8.50 0.23 11.00
CA ARG A 154 -9.32 -0.97 11.17
C ARG A 154 -8.50 -2.14 11.72
N ALA A 155 -7.31 -2.36 11.18
CA ALA A 155 -6.39 -3.37 11.69
C ALA A 155 -6.01 -3.09 13.16
N ALA A 156 -5.67 -1.85 13.50
CA ALA A 156 -5.38 -1.46 14.88
C ALA A 156 -6.58 -1.67 15.82
N LYS A 157 -7.81 -1.39 15.36
CA LYS A 157 -9.03 -1.62 16.15
C LYS A 157 -9.27 -3.10 16.41
N ILE A 158 -9.05 -3.96 15.41
CA ILE A 158 -9.26 -5.42 15.51
C ILE A 158 -8.19 -6.08 16.38
N ILE A 159 -6.92 -5.73 16.19
CA ILE A 159 -5.79 -6.29 16.97
C ILE A 159 -5.79 -5.77 18.41
N GLY A 160 -6.17 -4.50 18.60
CA GLY A 160 -6.26 -3.84 19.89
C GLY A 160 -5.51 -2.51 19.91
N ALA A 161 -6.24 -1.42 20.15
CA ALA A 161 -5.69 -0.07 20.09
C ALA A 161 -4.61 0.18 21.16
N ALA A 162 -3.63 1.04 20.84
CA ALA A 162 -2.42 1.22 21.64
C ALA A 162 -2.71 1.66 23.09
N LYS A 163 -3.68 2.54 23.30
CA LYS A 163 -4.08 2.99 24.64
C LYS A 163 -5.12 2.09 25.32
N VAL A 164 -5.61 1.08 24.63
CA VAL A 164 -6.53 0.06 25.18
C VAL A 164 -5.74 -1.14 25.70
N THR A 165 -4.78 -1.64 24.91
CA THR A 165 -3.96 -2.82 25.28
C THR A 165 -2.65 -2.46 25.98
N GLY A 166 -2.22 -1.20 25.89
CA GLY A 166 -0.89 -0.76 26.37
C GLY A 166 0.27 -1.13 25.43
N GLN A 167 0.00 -1.83 24.32
CA GLN A 167 0.99 -2.22 23.33
C GLN A 167 0.60 -1.69 21.94
N ARG A 168 1.57 -1.29 21.13
CA ARG A 168 1.29 -0.85 19.76
C ARG A 168 0.87 -2.08 18.93
N PRO A 169 -0.35 -2.09 18.34
CA PRO A 169 -0.78 -3.22 17.51
C PRO A 169 0.03 -3.32 16.21
N ILE A 170 0.57 -2.20 15.73
CA ILE A 170 1.30 -2.11 14.47
C ILE A 170 2.56 -1.29 14.75
N THR A 171 3.73 -1.83 14.37
CA THR A 171 5.01 -1.15 14.53
C THR A 171 5.61 -0.74 13.19
N ASN A 172 5.16 -1.37 12.10
CA ASN A 172 5.65 -1.16 10.74
C ASN A 172 4.48 -1.13 9.76
N VAL A 173 4.56 -0.26 8.75
CA VAL A 173 3.62 -0.25 7.63
C VAL A 173 4.41 -0.33 6.33
N VAL A 174 3.95 -1.16 5.39
CA VAL A 174 4.52 -1.26 4.05
C VAL A 174 3.44 -1.01 3.01
N MET A 175 3.71 -0.13 2.06
CA MET A 175 2.85 0.15 0.90
C MET A 175 3.15 -0.88 -0.20
N MET A 176 2.90 -2.16 0.11
CA MET A 176 3.16 -3.33 -0.75
C MET A 176 1.88 -4.15 -0.98
N GLY A 177 0.71 -3.58 -0.69
CA GLY A 177 -0.58 -4.19 -0.99
C GLY A 177 -0.93 -4.04 -2.47
N MET A 178 -2.21 -3.80 -2.76
CA MET A 178 -2.68 -3.59 -4.12
C MET A 178 -2.38 -2.16 -4.61
N GLY A 179 -1.80 -2.04 -5.81
CA GLY A 179 -1.59 -0.76 -6.49
C GLY A 179 -0.15 -0.23 -6.46
N GLU A 180 0.14 0.73 -7.34
CA GLU A 180 1.39 1.49 -7.36
C GLU A 180 1.23 2.80 -6.55
N PRO A 181 1.88 2.94 -5.38
CA PRO A 181 1.70 4.09 -4.51
C PRO A 181 2.06 5.43 -5.19
N LEU A 182 3.07 5.46 -6.06
CA LEU A 182 3.48 6.68 -6.74
C LEU A 182 2.46 7.18 -7.78
N LEU A 183 1.51 6.35 -8.20
CA LEU A 183 0.37 6.78 -9.04
C LEU A 183 -0.82 7.31 -8.21
N ASN A 184 -0.68 7.37 -6.88
CA ASN A 184 -1.68 7.89 -5.96
C ASN A 184 -1.11 8.83 -4.89
N LEU A 185 -0.08 9.63 -5.23
CA LEU A 185 0.59 10.53 -4.28
C LEU A 185 -0.37 11.45 -3.51
N THR A 186 -1.41 11.97 -4.18
CA THR A 186 -2.41 12.86 -3.56
C THR A 186 -3.06 12.27 -2.32
N ASN A 187 -3.24 10.94 -2.26
CA ASN A 187 -3.86 10.27 -1.12
C ASN A 187 -2.84 9.50 -0.27
N VAL A 188 -1.79 8.95 -0.89
CA VAL A 188 -0.74 8.19 -0.21
C VAL A 188 0.08 9.08 0.73
N VAL A 189 0.43 10.29 0.31
CA VAL A 189 1.24 11.18 1.15
C VAL A 189 0.48 11.59 2.42
N PRO A 190 -0.76 12.13 2.37
CA PRO A 190 -1.49 12.46 3.60
C PRO A 190 -1.73 11.25 4.51
N ALA A 191 -1.96 10.06 3.95
CA ALA A 191 -2.10 8.85 4.74
C ALA A 191 -0.80 8.49 5.48
N MET A 192 0.36 8.56 4.81
CA MET A 192 1.66 8.33 5.46
C MET A 192 1.99 9.42 6.48
N GLU A 193 1.62 10.68 6.24
CA GLU A 193 1.77 11.74 7.26
C GLU A 193 1.01 11.37 8.54
N ILE A 194 -0.22 10.85 8.45
CA ILE A 194 -0.98 10.39 9.61
C ILE A 194 -0.33 9.15 10.26
N MET A 195 0.27 8.25 9.49
CA MET A 195 1.03 7.11 10.03
C MET A 195 2.23 7.59 10.88
N LEU A 196 2.88 8.67 10.47
CA LEU A 196 4.06 9.22 11.14
C LEU A 196 3.74 10.19 12.29
N ASP A 197 2.60 10.88 12.23
CA ASP A 197 2.25 11.92 13.21
C ASP A 197 2.10 11.35 14.63
N ASP A 198 2.66 12.04 15.62
CA ASP A 198 2.57 11.64 17.04
C ASP A 198 1.12 11.61 17.57
N PHE A 199 0.22 12.42 16.99
CA PHE A 199 -1.22 12.36 17.27
C PHE A 199 -1.96 11.36 16.38
N GLY A 200 -1.29 10.88 15.33
CA GLY A 200 -1.72 9.74 14.51
C GLY A 200 -1.19 8.43 15.10
N PHE A 201 -0.59 7.58 14.27
CA PHE A 201 -0.01 6.31 14.73
C PHE A 201 1.40 6.45 15.32
N GLY A 202 2.07 7.59 15.13
CA GLY A 202 3.40 7.87 15.67
C GLY A 202 4.43 6.81 15.29
N LEU A 203 4.38 6.31 14.05
CA LEU A 203 5.36 5.37 13.52
C LEU A 203 6.64 6.10 13.11
N SER A 204 7.77 5.43 13.25
CA SER A 204 9.03 5.96 12.73
C SER A 204 9.01 5.98 11.20
N LYS A 205 9.57 7.03 10.59
CA LYS A 205 9.83 7.09 9.14
C LYS A 205 10.65 5.92 8.61
N ARG A 206 11.50 5.32 9.45
CA ARG A 206 12.29 4.11 9.11
C ARG A 206 11.44 2.83 9.05
N ARG A 207 10.20 2.88 9.54
CA ARG A 207 9.27 1.75 9.68
C ARG A 207 8.00 1.91 8.82
N VAL A 208 7.86 3.02 8.11
CA VAL A 208 6.88 3.19 7.04
C VAL A 208 7.63 3.10 5.72
N THR A 209 7.44 2.01 4.98
CA THR A 209 8.17 1.74 3.73
C THR A 209 7.24 1.85 2.53
N LEU A 210 7.55 2.75 1.61
CA LEU A 210 6.89 2.82 0.31
C LEU A 210 7.67 1.94 -0.68
N SER A 211 6.99 0.97 -1.32
CA SER A 211 7.57 0.24 -2.45
C SER A 211 7.03 0.81 -3.77
N THR A 212 7.88 0.84 -4.80
CA THR A 212 7.50 1.33 -6.13
C THR A 212 8.16 0.54 -7.26
N SER A 213 7.44 0.40 -8.36
CA SER A 213 7.93 -0.15 -9.63
C SER A 213 8.71 0.84 -10.49
N GLY A 214 8.83 2.11 -10.07
CA GLY A 214 9.69 3.10 -10.72
C GLY A 214 8.96 4.11 -11.61
N VAL A 215 7.95 4.79 -11.06
CA VAL A 215 7.37 5.98 -11.71
C VAL A 215 8.25 7.19 -11.41
N VAL A 216 9.35 7.33 -12.15
CA VAL A 216 10.46 8.25 -11.83
C VAL A 216 10.04 9.69 -11.52
N PRO A 217 9.23 10.38 -12.34
CA PRO A 217 8.82 11.76 -12.02
C PRO A 217 7.99 11.88 -10.75
N ALA A 218 7.27 10.82 -10.37
CA ALA A 218 6.51 10.79 -9.13
C ALA A 218 7.41 10.47 -7.92
N LEU A 219 8.52 9.73 -8.12
CA LEU A 219 9.52 9.51 -7.06
C LEU A 219 10.26 10.82 -6.72
N ASP A 220 10.63 11.60 -7.73
CA ASP A 220 11.22 12.92 -7.52
C ASP A 220 10.25 13.83 -6.73
N LYS A 221 8.96 13.86 -7.11
CA LYS A 221 7.92 14.59 -6.36
C LYS A 221 7.76 14.09 -4.92
N LEU A 222 7.81 12.78 -4.69
CA LEU A 222 7.71 12.21 -3.34
C LEU A 222 8.83 12.77 -2.44
N GLY A 223 10.06 12.88 -2.96
CA GLY A 223 11.21 13.43 -2.24
C GLY A 223 11.05 14.89 -1.83
N ASP A 224 10.18 15.64 -2.49
CA ASP A 224 9.85 17.03 -2.13
C ASP A 224 8.63 17.14 -1.19
N MET A 225 7.93 16.02 -0.95
CA MET A 225 6.70 15.98 -0.14
C MET A 225 6.91 15.30 1.21
N ILE A 226 7.60 14.15 1.28
CA ILE A 226 7.73 13.35 2.50
C ILE A 226 8.98 12.44 2.51
N ASP A 227 9.63 12.32 3.67
CA ASP A 227 10.77 11.42 3.92
C ASP A 227 10.30 10.11 4.60
N VAL A 228 10.22 9.02 3.83
CA VAL A 228 9.85 7.67 4.27
C VAL A 228 10.86 6.64 3.78
N ALA A 229 10.89 5.45 4.38
CA ALA A 229 11.75 4.38 3.88
C ALA A 229 11.30 3.97 2.47
N LEU A 230 12.26 3.68 1.60
CA LEU A 230 12.03 3.36 0.19
C LEU A 230 12.47 1.91 -0.08
N ALA A 231 11.58 1.16 -0.71
CA ALA A 231 11.89 -0.08 -1.39
C ALA A 231 11.62 0.10 -2.89
N ILE A 232 12.38 -0.60 -3.73
CA ILE A 232 12.15 -0.60 -5.16
C ILE A 232 11.93 -2.01 -5.69
N SER A 233 10.89 -2.18 -6.49
CA SER A 233 10.60 -3.38 -7.25
C SER A 233 11.47 -3.41 -8.50
N LEU A 234 12.69 -3.92 -8.37
CA LEU A 234 13.66 -3.99 -9.48
C LEU A 234 13.46 -5.25 -10.31
N HIS A 235 13.54 -6.42 -9.65
CA HIS A 235 13.15 -7.74 -10.17
C HIS A 235 13.90 -8.29 -11.40
N ALA A 236 14.86 -7.57 -11.96
CA ALA A 236 15.68 -8.05 -13.06
C ALA A 236 17.05 -7.36 -13.03
N PRO A 237 18.11 -8.01 -13.52
CA PRO A 237 19.45 -7.44 -13.52
C PRO A 237 19.69 -6.49 -14.70
N ASN A 238 18.92 -6.62 -15.78
CA ASN A 238 19.07 -5.90 -17.04
C ASN A 238 17.70 -5.45 -17.61
N ASP A 239 17.74 -4.52 -18.56
CA ASP A 239 16.54 -3.90 -19.13
C ASP A 239 15.72 -4.89 -19.97
N GLU A 240 16.36 -5.85 -20.63
CA GLU A 240 15.73 -6.87 -21.47
C GLU A 240 14.74 -7.70 -20.67
N ILE A 241 15.20 -8.34 -19.59
CA ILE A 241 14.35 -9.14 -18.71
C ILE A 241 13.31 -8.23 -18.05
N ARG A 242 13.72 -7.04 -17.56
CA ARG A 242 12.79 -6.14 -16.86
C ARG A 242 11.66 -5.66 -17.77
N ASN A 243 11.93 -5.38 -19.03
CA ASN A 243 10.93 -5.01 -20.04
C ASN A 243 9.89 -6.10 -20.25
N GLU A 244 10.27 -7.37 -20.08
CA GLU A 244 9.35 -8.49 -20.19
C GLU A 244 8.47 -8.64 -18.96
N ILE A 245 9.04 -8.62 -17.75
CA ILE A 245 8.29 -8.91 -16.52
C ILE A 245 7.60 -7.68 -15.91
N MET A 246 8.13 -6.48 -16.15
CA MET A 246 7.67 -5.19 -15.63
C MET A 246 7.60 -4.12 -16.74
N PRO A 247 6.48 -4.03 -17.48
CA PRO A 247 6.37 -3.19 -18.68
C PRO A 247 6.68 -1.69 -18.49
N ILE A 248 6.56 -1.17 -17.26
CA ILE A 248 6.93 0.23 -16.94
C ILE A 248 8.40 0.53 -17.24
N ASN A 249 9.28 -0.48 -17.27
CA ASN A 249 10.69 -0.32 -17.60
C ASN A 249 10.92 0.25 -19.01
N LYS A 250 10.01 -0.05 -19.95
CA LYS A 250 10.08 0.51 -21.32
C LYS A 250 9.94 2.03 -21.35
N LYS A 251 9.33 2.60 -20.30
CA LYS A 251 9.18 4.05 -20.13
C LYS A 251 10.28 4.64 -19.24
N TYR A 252 10.62 3.95 -18.16
CA TYR A 252 11.67 4.35 -17.22
C TYR A 252 12.57 3.14 -16.95
N ASN A 253 13.67 3.08 -17.70
CA ASN A 253 14.60 1.95 -17.66
C ASN A 253 15.36 1.89 -16.31
N ILE A 254 16.13 0.83 -16.10
CA ILE A 254 16.81 0.59 -14.81
C ILE A 254 17.69 1.77 -14.40
N GLU A 255 18.55 2.26 -15.29
CA GLU A 255 19.48 3.35 -14.93
C GLU A 255 18.74 4.65 -14.61
N THR A 256 17.70 4.99 -15.38
CA THR A 256 16.85 6.15 -15.09
C THR A 256 16.19 6.02 -13.72
N PHE A 257 15.76 4.80 -13.37
CA PHE A 257 15.15 4.52 -12.08
C PHE A 257 16.15 4.58 -10.92
N LEU A 258 17.31 3.92 -11.03
CA LEU A 258 18.36 3.95 -10.00
C LEU A 258 18.91 5.37 -9.79
N SER A 259 19.04 6.16 -10.86
CA SER A 259 19.37 7.58 -10.77
C SER A 259 18.34 8.37 -9.94
N ALA A 260 17.05 8.10 -10.09
CA ALA A 260 16.00 8.73 -9.28
C ALA A 260 16.03 8.28 -7.82
N VAL A 261 16.35 7.00 -7.59
CA VAL A 261 16.54 6.45 -6.24
C VAL A 261 17.70 7.15 -5.53
N ARG A 262 18.84 7.35 -6.20
CA ARG A 262 19.99 8.07 -5.63
C ARG A 262 19.61 9.51 -5.22
N ARG A 263 18.89 10.24 -6.08
CA ARG A 263 18.35 11.57 -5.74
C ARG A 263 17.40 11.56 -4.54
N TYR A 264 16.57 10.52 -4.40
CA TYR A 264 15.72 10.36 -3.21
C TYR A 264 16.55 10.11 -1.95
N LEU A 265 17.57 9.25 -2.04
CA LEU A 265 18.46 8.92 -0.92
C LEU A 265 19.26 10.12 -0.42
N GLU A 266 19.68 11.02 -1.30
CA GLU A 266 20.38 12.27 -0.93
C GLU A 266 19.55 13.16 0.01
N LYS A 267 18.22 13.12 -0.12
CA LYS A 267 17.28 13.89 0.71
C LYS A 267 16.74 13.10 1.91
N SER A 268 16.91 11.78 1.91
CA SER A 268 16.20 10.89 2.84
C SER A 268 17.04 10.47 4.05
N ASN A 269 16.51 10.77 5.23
CA ASN A 269 17.03 10.26 6.49
C ASN A 269 16.35 8.93 6.89
N ALA A 270 15.17 8.63 6.36
CA ALA A 270 14.47 7.37 6.65
C ALA A 270 15.22 6.13 6.14
N ASN A 271 15.89 6.24 5.00
CA ASN A 271 16.62 5.14 4.37
C ASN A 271 18.01 4.89 4.97
N GLN A 272 18.55 5.82 5.76
CA GLN A 272 19.91 5.72 6.32
C GLN A 272 20.96 5.45 5.23
N GLY A 273 20.83 6.15 4.10
CA GLY A 273 21.73 6.02 2.96
C GLY A 273 21.61 4.73 2.15
N ARG A 274 20.66 3.82 2.44
CA ARG A 274 20.51 2.55 1.71
C ARG A 274 19.07 2.27 1.31
N VAL A 275 18.82 2.10 0.01
CA VAL A 275 17.52 1.63 -0.51
C VAL A 275 17.37 0.12 -0.30
N THR A 276 16.13 -0.36 -0.15
CA THR A 276 15.85 -1.81 -0.20
C THR A 276 15.51 -2.23 -1.63
N ILE A 277 16.28 -3.16 -2.20
CA ILE A 277 15.99 -3.76 -3.50
C ILE A 277 15.08 -4.95 -3.29
N GLU A 278 13.90 -4.94 -3.88
CA GLU A 278 13.04 -6.12 -3.95
C GLU A 278 13.32 -6.87 -5.26
N TYR A 279 13.62 -8.15 -5.15
CA TYR A 279 13.94 -9.01 -6.27
C TYR A 279 13.17 -10.34 -6.18
N VAL A 280 12.14 -10.48 -7.01
CA VAL A 280 11.34 -11.71 -7.05
C VAL A 280 12.09 -12.81 -7.78
N MET A 281 12.10 -14.02 -7.22
CA MET A 281 12.84 -15.16 -7.76
C MET A 281 11.90 -16.01 -8.63
N LEU A 282 12.01 -15.85 -9.95
CA LEU A 282 11.21 -16.54 -10.96
C LEU A 282 12.05 -17.65 -11.61
N ASP A 283 11.54 -18.88 -11.55
CA ASP A 283 12.27 -20.08 -11.93
C ASP A 283 12.74 -20.02 -13.40
N HIS A 284 14.05 -20.09 -13.60
CA HIS A 284 14.73 -20.04 -14.90
C HIS A 284 14.46 -18.79 -15.74
N ILE A 285 13.99 -17.70 -15.13
CA ILE A 285 13.77 -16.41 -15.80
C ILE A 285 14.82 -15.38 -15.37
N ASN A 286 15.00 -15.20 -14.07
CA ASN A 286 15.85 -14.14 -13.51
C ASN A 286 16.69 -14.60 -12.31
N ASP A 287 16.80 -15.91 -12.09
CA ASP A 287 17.28 -16.52 -10.84
C ASP A 287 18.54 -17.39 -11.01
N GLY A 288 19.20 -17.30 -12.17
CA GLY A 288 20.49 -17.92 -12.44
C GLY A 288 21.65 -17.14 -11.81
N THR A 289 22.80 -17.79 -11.65
CA THR A 289 24.00 -17.18 -11.06
C THR A 289 24.56 -16.06 -11.95
N GLU A 290 24.43 -16.21 -13.27
CA GLU A 290 24.73 -15.18 -14.26
C GLU A 290 23.97 -13.88 -13.98
N HIS A 291 22.67 -13.98 -13.68
CA HIS A 291 21.84 -12.84 -13.32
C HIS A 291 22.24 -12.21 -11.98
N ALA A 292 22.78 -12.99 -11.03
CA ALA A 292 23.29 -12.45 -9.77
C ALA A 292 24.56 -11.60 -9.99
N HIS A 293 25.47 -12.04 -10.88
CA HIS A 293 26.64 -11.24 -11.26
C HIS A 293 26.25 -9.95 -11.98
N GLU A 294 25.31 -10.02 -12.94
CA GLU A 294 24.79 -8.83 -13.62
C GLU A 294 24.10 -7.87 -12.64
N LEU A 295 23.33 -8.39 -11.68
CA LEU A 295 22.67 -7.57 -10.67
C LEU A 295 23.69 -6.87 -9.76
N ALA A 296 24.77 -7.58 -9.37
CA ALA A 296 25.83 -7.00 -8.56
C ALA A 296 26.52 -5.83 -9.29
N GLU A 297 26.83 -5.99 -10.57
CA GLU A 297 27.39 -4.92 -11.40
C GLU A 297 26.42 -3.76 -11.58
N CYS A 298 25.14 -4.04 -11.85
CA CYS A 298 24.07 -3.06 -11.99
C CYS A 298 23.90 -2.19 -10.73
N LEU A 299 24.09 -2.78 -9.55
CA LEU A 299 23.89 -2.11 -8.25
C LEU A 299 25.16 -1.52 -7.65
N LYS A 300 26.33 -1.63 -8.30
CA LYS A 300 27.63 -1.23 -7.72
C LYS A 300 27.66 0.22 -7.20
N ASP A 301 26.99 1.13 -7.90
CA ASP A 301 26.94 2.56 -7.58
C ASP A 301 25.67 2.96 -6.78
N THR A 302 24.87 1.97 -6.35
CA THR A 302 23.62 2.20 -5.63
C THR A 302 23.69 1.55 -4.24
N PRO A 303 23.97 2.33 -3.18
CA PRO A 303 24.00 1.84 -1.81
C PRO A 303 22.66 1.19 -1.43
N CYS A 304 22.68 -0.11 -1.19
CA CYS A 304 21.46 -0.86 -1.01
C CYS A 304 21.62 -2.10 -0.12
N LYS A 305 20.48 -2.73 0.14
CA LYS A 305 20.33 -4.05 0.74
C LYS A 305 19.30 -4.81 -0.10
N ILE A 306 19.54 -6.09 -0.34
CA ILE A 306 18.79 -6.88 -1.32
C ILE A 306 17.87 -7.84 -0.58
N ASN A 307 16.57 -7.74 -0.85
CA ASN A 307 15.55 -8.68 -0.40
C ASN A 307 15.15 -9.59 -1.57
N LEU A 308 15.61 -10.83 -1.53
CA LEU A 308 15.17 -11.88 -2.44
C LEU A 308 13.80 -12.39 -1.99
N ILE A 309 12.84 -12.43 -2.90
CA ILE A 309 11.45 -12.82 -2.63
C ILE A 309 11.18 -14.10 -3.41
N PRO A 310 11.15 -15.27 -2.76
CA PRO A 310 10.64 -16.49 -3.39
C PRO A 310 9.23 -16.22 -3.91
N TRP A 311 9.02 -16.39 -5.22
CA TRP A 311 7.74 -16.06 -5.83
C TRP A 311 6.62 -16.95 -5.30
N ASN A 312 5.45 -16.34 -5.07
CA ASN A 312 4.26 -17.05 -4.59
C ASN A 312 3.29 -17.25 -5.75
N PRO A 313 2.85 -18.49 -6.02
CA PRO A 313 2.00 -18.78 -7.16
C PRO A 313 0.59 -18.22 -7.00
N PHE A 314 -0.06 -17.98 -8.13
CA PHE A 314 -1.48 -17.66 -8.21
C PHE A 314 -2.09 -18.28 -9.49
N PRO A 315 -3.42 -18.45 -9.56
CA PRO A 315 -4.05 -19.15 -10.68
C PRO A 315 -3.75 -18.51 -12.06
N GLY A 316 -3.22 -19.30 -12.99
CA GLY A 316 -2.95 -18.87 -14.36
C GLY A 316 -1.69 -18.02 -14.55
N ALA A 317 -0.80 -17.96 -13.55
CA ALA A 317 0.52 -17.37 -13.70
C ALA A 317 1.40 -18.17 -14.68
N PRO A 318 2.22 -17.50 -15.52
CA PRO A 318 3.10 -18.18 -16.48
C PRO A 318 4.48 -18.52 -15.88
N TYR A 319 4.66 -18.43 -14.56
CA TYR A 319 5.95 -18.55 -13.90
C TYR A 319 5.96 -19.66 -12.84
N GLY A 320 7.15 -20.15 -12.52
CA GLY A 320 7.42 -21.05 -11.40
C GLY A 320 8.18 -20.35 -10.27
N ARG A 321 8.06 -20.88 -9.06
CA ARG A 321 8.89 -20.48 -7.91
C ARG A 321 10.27 -21.09 -8.04
N SER A 322 11.32 -20.27 -8.01
CA SER A 322 12.70 -20.76 -7.97
C SER A 322 12.92 -21.76 -6.84
N SER A 323 13.64 -22.84 -7.12
CA SER A 323 14.01 -23.79 -6.06
C SER A 323 14.88 -23.13 -5.00
N ASN A 324 14.78 -23.60 -3.74
CA ASN A 324 15.60 -23.08 -2.64
C ASN A 324 17.11 -23.15 -2.94
N SER A 325 17.56 -24.16 -3.69
CA SER A 325 18.96 -24.29 -4.09
C SER A 325 19.40 -23.17 -5.05
N ARG A 326 18.53 -22.72 -5.96
CA ARG A 326 18.80 -21.59 -6.87
C ARG A 326 18.84 -20.29 -6.08
N VAL A 327 17.86 -20.08 -5.20
CA VAL A 327 17.81 -18.89 -4.33
C VAL A 327 19.05 -18.79 -3.43
N ASP A 328 19.48 -19.89 -2.82
CA ASP A 328 20.70 -19.95 -1.99
C ASP A 328 21.96 -19.60 -2.79
N ARG A 329 22.14 -20.19 -3.98
CA ARG A 329 23.29 -19.87 -4.85
C ARG A 329 23.27 -18.41 -5.31
N PHE A 330 22.11 -17.90 -5.73
CA PHE A 330 21.95 -16.50 -6.12
C PHE A 330 22.31 -15.55 -4.96
N SER A 331 21.84 -15.85 -3.75
CA SER A 331 22.17 -15.08 -2.55
C SER A 331 23.66 -15.09 -2.23
N LYS A 332 24.32 -16.26 -2.34
CA LYS A 332 25.75 -16.41 -2.06
C LYS A 332 26.60 -15.56 -3.01
N VAL A 333 26.29 -15.58 -4.31
CA VAL A 333 26.96 -14.70 -5.29
C VAL A 333 26.83 -13.25 -4.87
N LEU A 334 25.63 -12.74 -4.56
CA LEU A 334 25.47 -11.35 -4.13
C LEU A 334 26.24 -11.01 -2.84
N MET A 335 26.32 -11.96 -1.90
CA MET A 335 27.10 -11.79 -0.66
C MET A 335 28.61 -11.72 -0.93
N GLU A 336 29.12 -12.44 -1.93
CA GLU A 336 30.54 -12.37 -2.35
C GLU A 336 30.92 -10.97 -2.86
N TYR A 337 29.98 -10.24 -3.47
CA TYR A 337 30.16 -8.83 -3.84
C TYR A 337 29.95 -7.85 -2.66
N GLY A 338 29.71 -8.36 -1.45
CA GLY A 338 29.56 -7.55 -0.24
C GLY A 338 28.15 -6.99 0.00
N PHE A 339 27.14 -7.42 -0.76
CA PHE A 339 25.76 -6.99 -0.50
C PHE A 339 25.17 -7.66 0.73
N THR A 340 24.44 -6.87 1.53
CA THR A 340 23.53 -7.43 2.54
C THR A 340 22.33 -8.04 1.82
N THR A 341 22.28 -9.38 1.77
CA THR A 341 21.24 -10.12 1.06
C THR A 341 20.39 -10.93 2.03
N ILE A 342 19.07 -10.78 1.96
CA ILE A 342 18.09 -11.43 2.84
C ILE A 342 17.07 -12.14 1.96
N VAL A 343 16.83 -13.43 2.24
CA VAL A 343 15.70 -14.14 1.64
C VAL A 343 14.47 -13.90 2.51
N ARG A 344 13.44 -13.26 1.93
CA ARG A 344 12.19 -12.96 2.63
C ARG A 344 11.46 -14.27 2.95
N LYS A 345 11.12 -14.48 4.22
CA LYS A 345 10.25 -15.58 4.64
C LYS A 345 8.87 -15.41 3.99
N THR A 346 8.39 -16.46 3.32
CA THR A 346 7.00 -16.51 2.84
C THR A 346 6.06 -16.47 4.04
N ARG A 347 5.04 -15.60 4.01
CA ARG A 347 4.06 -15.41 5.09
C ARG A 347 2.64 -15.41 4.54
N GLY A 348 1.74 -16.14 5.16
CA GLY A 348 0.32 -16.21 4.80
C GLY A 348 0.01 -16.82 3.42
N ASP A 349 0.85 -17.74 2.93
CA ASP A 349 0.63 -18.41 1.63
C ASP A 349 -0.59 -19.34 1.63
N ASP A 350 -0.89 -19.96 2.78
CA ASP A 350 -2.06 -20.83 2.99
C ASP A 350 -3.40 -20.10 2.87
N ILE A 351 -3.39 -18.77 2.91
CA ILE A 351 -4.57 -17.90 2.78
C ILE A 351 -4.43 -16.90 1.62
N ASP A 352 -3.54 -17.16 0.64
CA ASP A 352 -3.28 -16.26 -0.49
C ASP A 352 -2.99 -14.80 -0.06
N ALA A 353 -2.20 -14.62 0.99
CA ALA A 353 -1.83 -13.32 1.56
C ALA A 353 -0.35 -12.95 1.37
N ALA A 354 0.43 -13.84 0.74
CA ALA A 354 1.83 -13.57 0.49
C ALA A 354 2.00 -12.49 -0.59
N CYS A 355 3.19 -11.87 -0.65
CA CYS A 355 3.47 -10.80 -1.60
C CYS A 355 3.17 -11.25 -3.04
N GLY A 356 2.33 -10.47 -3.72
CA GLY A 356 1.92 -10.71 -5.10
C GLY A 356 0.65 -11.54 -5.29
N GLN A 357 0.06 -12.13 -4.24
CA GLN A 357 -1.16 -12.95 -4.34
C GLN A 357 -2.46 -12.14 -4.22
N LEU A 358 -2.40 -10.92 -3.68
CA LEU A 358 -3.59 -10.12 -3.39
C LEU A 358 -4.42 -9.81 -4.65
N ALA A 359 -5.63 -10.35 -4.69
CA ALA A 359 -6.54 -10.23 -5.83
C ALA A 359 -7.68 -9.25 -5.55
N GLY A 360 -8.22 -9.23 -4.33
CA GLY A 360 -9.39 -8.45 -3.99
C GLY A 360 -10.59 -8.76 -4.90
N GLU A 361 -11.46 -7.77 -5.06
CA GLU A 361 -12.58 -7.83 -6.02
C GLU A 361 -12.61 -6.50 -6.78
N VAL A 362 -12.16 -6.52 -8.03
CA VAL A 362 -11.91 -5.32 -8.85
C VAL A 362 -12.80 -5.31 -10.08
N VAL A 363 -13.51 -4.21 -10.28
CA VAL A 363 -14.24 -3.97 -11.54
C VAL A 363 -13.29 -3.29 -12.52
N ASP A 364 -12.66 -4.05 -13.41
CA ASP A 364 -11.66 -3.52 -14.35
C ASP A 364 -12.25 -2.48 -15.33
N ARG A 365 -11.71 -1.26 -15.32
CA ARG A 365 -12.09 -0.19 -16.26
C ARG A 365 -11.17 -0.09 -17.47
N THR A 366 -10.10 -0.88 -17.53
CA THR A 366 -9.10 -0.83 -18.61
C THR A 366 -9.42 -1.77 -19.78
N LYS A 367 -10.54 -2.51 -19.71
CA LYS A 367 -10.96 -3.55 -20.68
C LYS A 367 -9.93 -4.68 -20.85
N ARG A 368 -8.98 -4.84 -19.93
CA ARG A 368 -7.91 -5.85 -20.01
C ARG A 368 -8.45 -7.24 -19.72
N THR A 369 -9.31 -7.36 -18.71
CA THR A 369 -9.97 -8.63 -18.36
C THR A 369 -10.82 -9.15 -19.53
N MET A 370 -11.55 -8.26 -20.19
CA MET A 370 -12.30 -8.56 -21.42
C MET A 370 -11.39 -9.06 -22.55
N LYS A 371 -10.29 -8.37 -22.85
CA LYS A 371 -9.33 -8.81 -23.88
C LYS A 371 -8.73 -10.18 -23.58
N LYS A 372 -8.37 -10.46 -22.32
CA LYS A 372 -7.86 -11.79 -21.91
C LYS A 372 -8.92 -12.89 -22.06
N LYS A 373 -10.18 -12.60 -21.72
CA LYS A 373 -11.29 -13.55 -21.89
C LYS A 373 -11.51 -13.88 -23.37
N MET A 374 -11.52 -12.86 -24.24
CA MET A 374 -11.62 -13.07 -25.69
C MET A 374 -10.46 -13.90 -26.27
N ILE A 375 -9.23 -13.69 -25.81
CA ILE A 375 -8.08 -14.49 -26.25
C ILE A 375 -8.21 -15.95 -25.79
N LYS A 376 -8.61 -16.20 -24.54
CA LYS A 376 -8.88 -17.56 -24.04
C LYS A 376 -9.99 -18.26 -24.83
N ASP A 377 -11.08 -17.56 -25.09
CA ASP A 377 -12.22 -18.10 -25.84
C ASP A 377 -11.84 -18.39 -27.30
N THR A 378 -10.96 -17.57 -27.92
CA THR A 378 -10.47 -17.78 -29.29
C THR A 378 -9.53 -18.99 -29.39
N ILE A 379 -8.72 -19.25 -28.35
CA ILE A 379 -7.83 -20.42 -28.29
C ILE A 379 -8.63 -21.71 -28.05
N ALA A 380 -9.68 -21.66 -27.23
CA ALA A 380 -10.56 -22.81 -26.96
C ALA A 380 -11.41 -23.25 -28.17
N VAL A 381 -11.59 -22.37 -29.17
CA VAL A 381 -12.41 -22.65 -30.38
C VAL A 381 -11.57 -23.27 -31.52
N LYS A 382 -10.26 -23.47 -31.34
CA LYS A 382 -9.40 -24.20 -32.32
C LYS A 382 -8.97 -25.57 -31.80
N SER A 383 -9.94 -26.45 -31.64
CA SER A 383 -9.73 -27.90 -31.61
C SER A 383 -10.98 -28.59 -32.15
N VAL A 384 -11.05 -28.67 -33.49
CA VAL A 384 -11.86 -29.65 -34.23
C VAL A 384 -10.97 -30.22 -35.32
#